data_AF-A0A060CC17-F1
#
_entry.id   AF-A0A060CC17-F1
#
_cell.length_a   1.000
_cell.length_b   1.000
_cell.length_c   1.000
_cell.angle_alpha   90.00
_cell.angle_beta   90.00
_cell.angle_gamma   90.00
#
_symmetry.space_group_name_H-M   'P 1'
#
loop_
_entity.id
_entity.type
_entity.pdbx_description
1 polymer ?
#
loop_
_entity_poly.entity_id
_entity_poly.type
_entity_poly.pdbx_seq_one_letter_code
_entity_poly.pdbx_strand_id
1 'polypeptide(L)'
;MGRIRPLPTYSAEFGLHEALPIYSGGLGVLAWRSLQVGKRLGLPFIGVGFLYPQGYFTQQIDDKGVQQAVYEKINFAEVPPSLPLTP
;
A
#
# COMPACT_ATOMS: atom_id res chain seq x y z
N MET A 1 18.41 24.60 -19.03
CA MET A 1 17.54 24.08 -17.95
C MET A 1 17.73 22.56 -17.89
N GLY A 2 18.24 22.00 -16.79
CA GLY A 2 18.50 20.55 -16.69
C GLY A 2 17.20 19.76 -16.56
N ARG A 3 17.08 18.63 -17.28
CA ARG A 3 15.92 17.73 -17.20
C ARG A 3 15.84 17.12 -15.79
N ILE A 4 14.75 17.39 -15.08
CA ILE A 4 14.46 16.76 -13.78
C ILE A 4 14.31 15.25 -14.02
N ARG A 5 15.15 14.44 -13.34
CA ARG A 5 15.08 12.98 -13.43
C ARG A 5 14.19 12.43 -12.33
N PRO A 6 13.27 11.50 -12.63
CA PRO A 6 12.50 10.83 -11.60
C PRO A 6 13.38 10.00 -10.66
N LEU A 7 12.98 9.92 -9.39
CA LEU A 7 13.62 9.13 -8.35
C LEU A 7 12.77 7.87 -8.08
N PRO A 8 13.13 6.70 -8.61
CA PRO A 8 12.37 5.49 -8.35
C PRO A 8 12.59 5.03 -6.90
N THR A 9 11.50 4.70 -6.21
CA THR A 9 11.50 4.09 -4.88
C THR A 9 10.84 2.73 -4.99
N TYR A 10 11.60 1.68 -4.66
CA TYR A 10 11.13 0.31 -4.73
C TYR A 10 10.72 -0.17 -3.34
N SER A 11 9.56 -0.80 -3.25
CA SER A 11 9.13 -1.48 -2.04
C SER A 11 8.28 -2.67 -2.42
N ALA A 12 8.34 -3.72 -1.60
CA ALA A 12 7.40 -4.83 -1.70
C ALA A 12 5.97 -4.37 -1.35
N GLU A 13 5.84 -3.39 -0.45
CA GLU A 13 4.57 -2.94 0.08
C GLU A 13 4.43 -1.42 0.01
N PHE A 14 3.20 -0.94 -0.22
CA PHE A 14 2.83 0.46 -0.05
C PHE A 14 1.47 0.54 0.65
N GLY A 15 1.41 1.24 1.79
CA GLY A 15 0.18 1.49 2.53
C GLY A 15 -0.63 2.63 1.92
N LEU A 16 -1.16 2.40 0.71
CA LEU A 16 -1.86 3.43 -0.08
C LEU A 16 -3.25 3.76 0.46
N HIS A 17 -4.08 2.73 0.63
CA HIS A 17 -5.47 2.83 1.08
C HIS A 17 -5.96 1.44 1.52
N GLU A 18 -6.91 1.38 2.44
CA GLU A 18 -7.57 0.13 2.89
C GLU A 18 -8.25 -0.67 1.76
N ALA A 19 -8.66 -0.03 0.66
CA ALA A 19 -9.26 -0.70 -0.50
C ALA A 19 -8.23 -1.49 -1.32
N LEU A 20 -6.94 -1.28 -1.05
CA LEU A 20 -5.83 -2.03 -1.61
C LEU A 20 -4.99 -2.60 -0.46
N PRO A 21 -5.37 -3.75 0.12
CA PRO A 21 -4.67 -4.38 1.23
C PRO A 21 -3.31 -5.00 0.84
N ILE A 22 -2.48 -4.27 0.10
CA ILE A 22 -1.17 -4.70 -0.43
C ILE A 22 0.00 -4.39 0.53
N TYR A 23 -0.27 -4.25 1.83
CA TYR A 23 0.74 -4.04 2.86
C TYR A 23 0.30 -4.71 4.16
N SER A 24 1.23 -5.23 4.96
CA SER A 24 0.88 -5.97 6.19
C SER A 24 1.34 -5.27 7.48
N GLY A 25 2.06 -4.16 7.37
CA GLY A 25 2.54 -3.44 8.55
C GLY A 25 3.45 -2.25 8.26
N GLY A 26 4.45 -2.06 9.11
CA GLY A 26 5.28 -0.85 9.14
C GLY A 26 6.07 -0.57 7.87
N LEU A 27 6.42 -1.60 7.09
CA LEU A 27 7.16 -1.44 5.83
C LEU A 27 6.33 -0.64 4.82
N GLY A 28 5.10 -1.08 4.51
CA GLY A 28 4.24 -0.37 3.58
C GLY A 28 3.86 1.04 4.04
N VAL A 29 3.64 1.23 5.34
CA VAL A 29 3.40 2.55 5.92
C VAL A 29 4.61 3.47 5.74
N LEU A 30 5.82 2.98 6.01
CA LEU A 30 7.05 3.77 5.89
C LEU A 30 7.37 4.09 4.43
N ALA A 31 7.21 3.12 3.52
CA ALA A 31 7.43 3.29 2.09
C ALA A 31 6.49 4.36 1.51
N TRP A 32 5.19 4.29 1.85
CA TRP A 32 4.21 5.30 1.47
C TRP A 32 4.54 6.67 2.08
N ARG A 33 4.88 6.72 3.37
CA ARG A 33 5.22 7.99 4.04
C ARG A 33 6.44 8.66 3.43
N SER A 34 7.42 7.88 2.97
CA SER A 34 8.60 8.38 2.28
C SER A 34 8.23 9.10 0.98
N LEU A 35 7.31 8.53 0.19
CA LEU A 35 6.78 9.17 -1.02
C LEU A 35 6.01 10.46 -0.69
N GLN A 36 5.19 10.44 0.35
CA GLN A 36 4.40 11.60 0.78
C GLN A 36 5.27 12.75 1.28
N VAL A 37 6.35 12.46 2.02
CA VAL A 37 7.36 13.44 2.43
C VAL A 37 8.08 13.99 1.20
N GLY A 38 8.50 13.13 0.29
CA GLY A 38 9.13 13.54 -0.97
C GLY A 38 8.26 14.48 -1.81
N LYS A 39 6.96 14.18 -1.92
CA LYS A 39 5.97 15.04 -2.56
C LYS A 39 5.90 16.43 -1.91
N ARG A 40 5.87 16.50 -0.57
CA ARG A 40 5.86 17.77 0.17
C ARG A 40 7.13 18.59 -0.05
N LEU A 41 8.25 17.92 -0.31
CA LEU A 41 9.54 18.56 -0.63
C LEU A 41 9.70 18.91 -2.12
N GLY A 42 8.68 18.65 -2.96
CA GLY A 42 8.76 18.90 -4.40
C GLY A 42 9.69 17.95 -5.16
N LEU A 43 10.02 16.79 -4.57
CA LEU A 43 10.90 15.80 -5.19
C LEU A 43 10.12 14.91 -6.17
N PRO A 44 10.68 14.59 -7.36
CA PRO A 44 10.02 13.84 -8.42
C PRO A 44 10.07 12.31 -8.17
N PHE A 45 9.53 11.83 -7.05
CA PHE A 45 9.53 10.40 -6.74
C PHE A 45 8.53 9.60 -7.58
N ILE A 46 8.88 8.34 -7.87
CA ILE A 46 7.98 7.33 -8.44
C ILE A 46 8.02 6.08 -7.54
N GLY A 47 6.86 5.65 -7.04
CA GLY A 47 6.72 4.38 -6.32
C GLY A 47 6.61 3.20 -7.28
N VAL A 48 7.42 2.15 -7.08
CA VAL A 48 7.37 0.91 -7.86
C VAL A 48 7.26 -0.27 -6.90
N GLY A 49 6.24 -1.11 -7.09
CA GLY A 49 5.97 -2.25 -6.23
C GLY A 49 5.03 -3.26 -6.88
N PHE A 50 4.50 -4.17 -6.07
CA PHE A 50 3.63 -5.24 -6.53
C PHE A 50 2.16 -4.94 -6.26
N LEU A 51 1.29 -5.41 -7.17
CA LEU A 51 -0.15 -5.49 -6.95
C LEU A 51 -0.50 -6.93 -6.62
N TYR A 52 -0.54 -7.26 -5.33
CA TYR A 52 -0.86 -8.62 -4.89
C TYR A 52 -2.36 -8.89 -5.06
N PRO A 53 -2.77 -10.02 -5.68
CA PRO A 53 -4.17 -10.39 -5.85
C PRO A 53 -4.86 -10.79 -4.54
N GLN A 54 -4.07 -11.05 -3.51
CA GLN A 54 -4.50 -11.40 -2.17
C GLN A 54 -3.63 -10.60 -1.20
N GLY A 55 -4.30 -9.80 -0.36
CA GLY A 55 -3.63 -8.93 0.61
C GLY A 55 -3.26 -9.64 1.90
N TYR A 56 -3.08 -8.84 2.97
CA TYR A 56 -3.00 -9.36 4.32
C TYR A 56 -4.32 -10.05 4.73
N PHE A 57 -4.25 -10.94 5.71
CA PHE A 57 -5.43 -11.63 6.22
C PHE A 57 -6.17 -10.77 7.26
N THR A 58 -7.48 -10.95 7.32
CA THR A 58 -8.28 -10.46 8.44
C THR A 58 -8.14 -11.42 9.60
N GLN A 59 -7.69 -10.91 10.75
CA GLN A 59 -7.56 -11.69 11.96
C GLN A 59 -8.94 -11.87 12.62
N GLN A 60 -9.30 -13.12 12.89
CA GLN A 60 -10.45 -13.48 13.72
C GLN A 60 -9.98 -14.30 14.91
N ILE A 61 -10.65 -14.15 16.06
CA ILE A 61 -10.38 -14.95 17.26
C ILE A 61 -11.62 -15.79 17.53
N ASP A 62 -11.47 -17.10 17.62
CA ASP A 62 -12.59 -18.01 17.90
C ASP A 62 -12.95 -18.05 19.40
N ASP A 63 -14.03 -18.77 19.74
CA ASP A 63 -14.52 -18.90 21.11
C ASP A 63 -13.51 -19.57 22.08
N LYS A 64 -12.44 -20.18 21.54
CA LYS A 64 -11.36 -20.80 22.31
C LYS A 64 -10.13 -19.90 22.43
N GLY A 65 -10.20 -18.68 21.90
CA GLY A 65 -9.08 -17.73 21.91
C GLY A 65 -8.01 -18.03 20.86
N VAL A 66 -8.28 -18.90 19.89
CA VAL A 66 -7.32 -19.24 18.83
C VAL A 66 -7.49 -18.28 17.66
N GLN A 67 -6.36 -17.82 17.12
CA GLN A 67 -6.32 -16.96 15.95
C GLN A 67 -6.62 -17.75 14.67
N GLN A 68 -7.59 -17.26 13.91
CA GLN A 68 -7.93 -17.69 12.57
C GLN A 68 -7.53 -16.61 11.57
N ALA A 69 -6.86 -17.01 10.49
CA ALA A 69 -6.47 -16.12 9.40
C ALA A 69 -7.45 -16.26 8.24
N VAL A 70 -8.23 -15.21 7.98
CA VAL A 70 -9.18 -15.17 6.86
C VAL A 70 -8.56 -14.41 5.70
N TYR A 71 -8.39 -15.10 4.58
CA TYR A 71 -7.80 -14.51 3.37
C TYR A 71 -8.88 -14.20 2.34
N GLU A 72 -8.93 -12.95 1.91
CA GLU A 72 -9.83 -12.49 0.86
C GLU A 72 -9.03 -12.10 -0.37
N LYS A 73 -9.53 -12.47 -1.55
CA LYS A 73 -8.97 -12.03 -2.81
C LYS A 73 -9.51 -10.64 -3.12
N ILE A 74 -8.63 -9.77 -3.62
CA ILE A 74 -9.04 -8.44 -4.05
C ILE A 74 -9.84 -8.57 -5.35
N ASN A 75 -11.08 -8.09 -5.34
CA ASN A 75 -11.81 -7.88 -6.58
C ASN A 75 -11.37 -6.55 -7.21
N PHE A 76 -10.42 -6.60 -8.14
CA PHE A 76 -9.90 -5.40 -8.80
C PHE A 76 -10.95 -4.59 -9.58
N ALA A 77 -12.10 -5.20 -9.93
CA ALA A 77 -13.20 -4.49 -10.58
C ALA A 77 -13.96 -3.57 -9.60
N GLU A 78 -13.87 -3.83 -8.30
CA GLU A 78 -14.51 -3.04 -7.23
C GLU A 78 -13.56 -2.00 -6.62
N VAL A 79 -12.26 -2.07 -6.93
CA VAL A 79 -11.30 -1.07 -6.48
C VAL A 79 -11.55 0.24 -7.23
N PRO A 80 -11.67 1.39 -6.54
CA PRO A 80 -11.87 2.67 -7.19
C PRO A 80 -10.73 2.99 -8.18
N PRO A 81 -11.04 3.51 -9.38
CA PRO A 81 -10.01 3.88 -10.38
C PRO A 81 -9.11 5.01 -9.89
N SER A 82 -9.58 5.79 -8.91
CA SER A 82 -8.79 6.75 -8.15
C SER A 82 -8.99 6.49 -6.66
N LEU A 83 -7.90 6.16 -5.96
CA LEU A 83 -7.91 6.15 -4.50
C LEU A 83 -8.06 7.60 -4.02
N PRO A 84 -8.94 7.89 -3.06
CA PRO A 84 -9.01 9.21 -2.46
C PRO A 84 -7.65 9.56 -1.85
N LEU A 85 -7.26 10.84 -1.96
CA LEU A 85 -5.97 11.34 -1.46
C LEU A 85 -5.89 11.41 0.07
N THR A 86 -6.95 10.99 0.76
CA THR A 86 -7.11 10.96 2.21
C THR A 86 -7.47 9.54 2.64
N PRO A 87 -6.90 9.06 3.76
CA PRO A 87 -7.33 7.81 4.37
C PRO A 87 -8.77 7.90 4.89
#